data_AF-K1T3N7-F1
#
_entry.id   AF-K1T3N7-F1
#
_cell.length_a   1.000
_cell.length_b   1.000
_cell.length_c   1.000
_cell.angle_alpha   90.00
_cell.angle_beta   90.00
_cell.angle_gamma   90.00
#
_symmetry.space_group_name_H-M   'P 1'
#
loop_
_entity.id
_entity.type
_entity.pdbx_description
1 polymer ?
#
loop_
_entity_poly.entity_id
_entity_poly.type
_entity_poly.pdbx_seq_one_letter_code
_entity_poly.pdbx_strand_id
1 'polypeptide(L)'
;GGATCLLQVSSLRDGCRGVLGDVKTSSLQLGELLENDLLGPLSLNVHVNGELSSEHSDAEVSGEILRLGINGYDYDSLRMKGHLVNREFNGLIEARDRNLRFDFRGLLDLNDEQRPRYDFALDLEEANLAALGVNRRDSVSVLAARIAARAVGRTLDDLNGIIFVRD
;
A
#
# COMPACT_ATOMS: atom_id res chain seq x y z
N GLY A 1 21.66 1.42 -6.68
CA GLY A 1 20.88 0.69 -5.67
C GLY A 1 20.94 -0.79 -5.92
N GLY A 2 20.46 -1.59 -4.97
CA GLY A 2 20.31 -3.02 -5.13
C GLY A 2 18.91 -3.48 -4.74
N ALA A 3 18.49 -4.62 -5.29
CA ALA A 3 17.33 -5.36 -4.81
C ALA A 3 17.76 -6.81 -4.58
N THR A 4 17.33 -7.38 -3.48
CA THR A 4 17.52 -8.79 -3.16
C THR A 4 16.15 -9.38 -2.88
N CYS A 5 15.83 -10.45 -3.57
CA CYS A 5 14.62 -11.22 -3.35
C CYS A 5 15.07 -12.64 -2.99
N LEU A 6 14.69 -13.09 -1.80
CA LEU A 6 14.85 -14.47 -1.37
C LEU A 6 13.46 -15.09 -1.36
N LEU A 7 13.23 -16.00 -2.30
CA LEU A 7 11.95 -16.67 -2.46
C LEU A 7 12.15 -18.18 -2.24
N GLN A 8 11.37 -18.74 -1.33
CA GLN A 8 11.28 -20.17 -1.06
C GLN A 8 9.88 -20.64 -1.41
N VAL A 9 9.80 -21.64 -2.28
CA VAL A 9 8.54 -22.28 -2.67
C VAL A 9 8.61 -23.75 -2.26
N SER A 10 7.56 -24.22 -1.62
CA SER A 10 7.42 -25.61 -1.18
C SER A 10 6.10 -26.19 -1.68
N SER A 11 6.13 -27.44 -2.16
CA SER A 11 4.91 -28.15 -2.48
C SER A 11 4.25 -28.64 -1.19
N LEU A 12 2.97 -28.31 -1.02
CA LEU A 12 2.13 -28.81 0.07
C LEU A 12 1.20 -29.91 -0.47
N ARG A 13 0.28 -30.40 0.37
CA ARG A 13 -0.71 -31.40 -0.05
C ARG A 13 -1.76 -30.76 -0.96
N ASP A 14 -2.48 -31.59 -1.72
CA ASP A 14 -3.66 -31.19 -2.49
C ASP A 14 -3.43 -30.10 -3.56
N GLY A 15 -2.20 -30.01 -4.09
CA GLY A 15 -1.85 -29.05 -5.16
C GLY A 15 -1.54 -27.65 -4.65
N CYS A 16 -1.60 -27.41 -3.34
CA CYS A 16 -1.17 -26.18 -2.72
C CYS A 16 0.36 -26.01 -2.74
N ARG A 17 0.80 -24.76 -2.80
CA ARG A 17 2.20 -24.35 -2.73
C ARG A 17 2.38 -23.35 -1.61
N GLY A 18 3.24 -23.67 -0.66
CA GLY A 18 3.71 -22.71 0.34
C GLY A 18 4.72 -21.76 -0.28
N VAL A 19 4.57 -20.47 0.00
CA VAL A 19 5.41 -19.38 -0.48
C VAL A 19 5.92 -18.60 0.74
N LEU A 20 7.24 -18.54 0.88
CA LEU A 20 7.93 -17.67 1.83
C LEU A 20 8.85 -16.76 1.03
N GLY A 21 8.72 -15.45 1.21
CA GLY A 21 9.43 -14.46 0.42
C GLY A 21 9.92 -13.30 1.26
N ASP A 22 11.20 -12.97 1.16
CA ASP A 22 11.78 -11.74 1.68
C ASP A 22 12.27 -10.88 0.51
N VAL A 23 11.73 -9.67 0.42
CA VAL A 23 12.16 -8.66 -0.55
C VAL A 23 12.80 -7.52 0.20
N LYS A 24 14.06 -7.23 -0.14
CA LYS A 24 14.82 -6.11 0.39
C LYS A 24 15.35 -5.26 -0.75
N THR A 25 15.14 -3.96 -0.66
CA THR A 25 15.76 -3.00 -1.58
C THR A 25 16.62 -2.00 -0.83
N SER A 26 17.70 -1.57 -1.46
CA SER A 26 18.56 -0.51 -0.98
C SER A 26 18.76 0.52 -2.09
N SER A 27 18.05 1.64 -1.98
CA SER A 27 18.09 2.74 -2.94
C SER A 27 17.85 2.28 -4.39
N LEU A 28 16.83 1.44 -4.59
CA LEU A 28 16.37 1.03 -5.93
C LEU A 28 15.82 2.27 -6.64
N GLN A 29 16.34 2.63 -7.81
CA GLN A 29 15.93 3.85 -8.51
C GLN A 29 14.58 3.62 -9.22
N LEU A 30 13.46 3.86 -8.53
CA LEU A 30 12.13 3.61 -9.10
C LEU A 30 11.85 4.50 -10.30
N GLY A 31 12.32 5.75 -10.31
CA GLY A 31 12.10 6.66 -11.43
C GLY A 31 12.74 6.19 -12.72
N GLU A 32 13.94 5.61 -12.66
CA GLU A 32 14.59 4.99 -13.81
C GLU A 32 13.88 3.70 -14.24
N LEU A 33 13.47 2.86 -13.28
CA LEU A 33 12.82 1.57 -13.55
C LEU A 33 11.43 1.72 -14.19
N LEU A 34 10.68 2.74 -13.76
CA LEU A 34 9.30 2.99 -14.15
C LEU A 34 9.15 4.18 -15.11
N GLU A 35 10.27 4.75 -15.57
CA GLU A 35 10.31 5.93 -16.45
C GLU A 35 9.45 7.09 -15.91
N ASN A 36 9.60 7.38 -14.62
CA ASN A 36 8.78 8.38 -13.93
C ASN A 36 9.64 9.29 -13.04
N ASP A 37 9.83 10.53 -13.51
CA ASP A 37 10.65 11.54 -12.83
C ASP A 37 10.10 11.99 -11.47
N LEU A 38 8.84 11.67 -11.14
CA LEU A 38 8.30 11.90 -9.81
C LEU A 38 8.77 10.87 -8.79
N LEU A 39 9.30 9.73 -9.22
CA LEU A 39 9.73 8.65 -8.33
C LEU A 39 11.24 8.70 -8.12
N GLY A 40 11.63 8.68 -6.86
CA GLY A 40 13.03 8.62 -6.43
C GLY A 40 13.46 7.22 -5.99
N PRO A 41 14.46 7.12 -5.11
CA PRO A 41 14.93 5.85 -4.60
C PRO A 41 13.92 5.19 -3.66
N LEU A 42 13.87 3.86 -3.69
CA LEU A 42 13.10 3.00 -2.79
C LEU A 42 14.03 2.10 -1.99
N SER A 43 13.89 2.16 -0.67
CA SER A 43 14.45 1.21 0.28
C SER A 43 13.32 0.62 1.11
N LEU A 44 13.10 -0.68 1.01
CA LEU A 44 12.09 -1.40 1.79
C LEU A 44 12.59 -2.76 2.26
N ASN A 45 11.92 -3.27 3.28
CA ASN A 45 11.94 -4.68 3.65
C ASN A 45 10.49 -5.18 3.65
N VAL A 46 10.20 -6.24 2.91
CA VAL A 46 8.87 -6.87 2.86
C VAL A 46 9.05 -8.36 3.07
N HIS A 47 8.20 -8.92 3.92
CA HIS A 47 8.08 -10.35 4.16
C HIS A 47 6.69 -10.82 3.71
N VAL A 48 6.66 -11.94 3.00
CA VAL A 48 5.44 -12.60 2.52
C VAL A 48 5.47 -14.05 2.98
N ASN A 49 4.36 -14.51 3.55
CA ASN A 49 4.14 -15.91 3.87
C ASN A 49 2.74 -16.30 3.41
N GLY A 50 2.60 -17.36 2.64
CA GLY A 50 1.29 -17.80 2.21
C GLY A 50 1.25 -19.17 1.59
N GLU A 51 0.03 -19.62 1.31
CA GLU A 51 -0.32 -20.84 0.63
C GLU A 51 -1.17 -20.49 -0.59
N LEU A 52 -0.80 -21.03 -1.75
CA LEU A 52 -1.44 -20.73 -3.03
C LEU A 52 -1.77 -22.02 -3.78
N SER A 53 -2.97 -22.10 -4.35
CA SER A 53 -3.40 -23.09 -5.32
C SER A 53 -4.19 -22.40 -6.45
N SER A 54 -4.77 -23.16 -7.39
CA SER A 54 -5.61 -22.57 -8.44
C SER A 54 -6.93 -22.01 -7.90
N GLU A 55 -7.46 -22.57 -6.80
CA GLU A 55 -8.78 -22.22 -6.25
C GLU A 55 -8.68 -21.42 -4.94
N HIS A 56 -7.51 -21.41 -4.31
CA HIS A 56 -7.33 -20.85 -2.98
C HIS A 56 -6.03 -20.06 -2.87
N SER A 57 -6.11 -18.93 -2.19
CA SER A 57 -4.95 -18.17 -1.73
C SER A 57 -5.17 -17.78 -0.28
N ASP A 58 -4.15 -17.94 0.54
CA ASP A 58 -4.08 -17.38 1.88
C ASP A 58 -2.66 -16.85 2.05
N ALA A 59 -2.49 -15.54 2.15
CA ALA A 59 -1.16 -14.95 2.25
C ALA A 59 -1.15 -13.72 3.16
N GLU A 60 -0.19 -13.71 4.07
CA GLU A 60 0.15 -12.55 4.88
C GLU A 60 1.34 -11.81 4.27
N VAL A 61 1.26 -10.48 4.29
CA VAL A 61 2.36 -9.58 3.93
C VAL A 61 2.61 -8.62 5.08
N SER A 62 3.87 -8.36 5.38
CA SER A 62 4.28 -7.28 6.27
C SER A 62 5.51 -6.59 5.72
N GLY A 63 5.66 -5.30 5.99
CA GLY A 63 6.82 -4.59 5.51
C GLY A 63 6.99 -3.21 6.09
N GLU A 64 8.17 -2.68 5.82
CA GLU A 64 8.58 -1.34 6.19
C GLU A 64 9.24 -0.67 4.99
N ILE A 65 8.77 0.53 4.67
CA ILE A 65 9.42 1.42 3.73
C ILE A 65 10.33 2.34 4.55
N LEU A 66 11.63 2.15 4.37
CA LEU A 66 12.68 2.94 5.02
C LEU A 66 12.94 4.25 4.27
N ARG A 67 12.69 4.23 2.95
CA ARG A 67 12.78 5.40 2.08
C ARG A 67 11.94 5.19 0.84
N LEU A 68 11.14 6.19 0.49
CA LEU A 68 10.45 6.26 -0.78
C LEU A 68 10.52 7.71 -1.26
N GLY A 69 11.31 7.97 -2.30
CA GLY A 69 11.33 9.29 -2.92
C GLY A 69 10.09 9.50 -3.78
N ILE A 70 9.29 10.52 -3.49
CA ILE A 70 8.19 10.99 -4.35
C ILE A 70 8.23 12.51 -4.45
N ASN A 71 8.20 13.04 -5.67
CA ASN A 71 8.13 14.47 -5.98
C ASN A 71 9.18 15.31 -5.24
N GLY A 72 10.40 14.77 -5.10
CA GLY A 72 11.52 15.41 -4.42
C GLY A 72 11.49 15.37 -2.89
N TYR A 73 10.52 14.68 -2.28
CA TYR A 73 10.47 14.39 -0.85
C TYR A 73 10.78 12.92 -0.59
N ASP A 74 11.64 12.63 0.38
CA ASP A 74 11.94 11.27 0.81
C ASP A 74 11.04 10.90 1.99
N TYR A 75 10.04 10.07 1.75
CA TYR A 75 9.14 9.54 2.76
C TYR A 75 9.84 8.42 3.54
N ASP A 76 9.70 8.41 4.86
CA ASP A 76 10.22 7.34 5.73
C ASP A 76 9.21 6.87 6.78
N SER A 77 9.59 5.85 7.54
CA SER A 77 8.81 5.36 8.69
C SER A 77 7.38 4.93 8.32
N LEU A 78 7.21 4.33 7.13
CA LEU A 78 5.95 3.71 6.73
C LEU A 78 5.99 2.21 6.99
N ARG A 79 4.96 1.71 7.64
CA ARG A 79 4.77 0.29 7.91
C ARG A 79 3.50 -0.20 7.25
N MET A 80 3.51 -1.43 6.78
CA MET A 80 2.35 -2.07 6.17
C MET A 80 2.17 -3.49 6.68
N LYS A 81 0.91 -3.91 6.77
CA LYS A 81 0.49 -5.30 6.95
C LYS A 81 -0.69 -5.57 6.05
N GLY A 82 -0.82 -6.80 5.58
CA GLY A 82 -1.95 -7.21 4.77
C GLY A 82 -2.19 -8.71 4.86
N HIS A 83 -3.43 -9.09 4.64
CA HIS A 83 -3.87 -10.47 4.54
C HIS A 83 -4.72 -10.61 3.28
N LEU A 84 -4.38 -11.60 2.46
CA LEU A 84 -5.10 -11.98 1.26
C LEU A 84 -5.74 -13.34 1.52
N VAL A 85 -7.06 -13.43 1.41
CA VAL A 85 -7.80 -14.69 1.40
C VAL A 85 -8.61 -14.76 0.12
N ASN A 86 -8.32 -15.74 -0.72
CA ASN A 86 -8.82 -15.85 -2.08
C ASN A 86 -8.59 -14.52 -2.82
N ARG A 87 -9.66 -13.80 -3.15
CA ARG A 87 -9.58 -12.49 -3.82
C ARG A 87 -10.00 -11.33 -2.91
N GLU A 88 -10.05 -11.56 -1.60
CA GLU A 88 -10.24 -10.51 -0.59
C GLU A 88 -8.90 -10.10 0.02
N PHE A 89 -8.60 -8.81 -0.02
CA PHE A 89 -7.43 -8.22 0.61
C PHE A 89 -7.85 -7.30 1.76
N ASN A 90 -7.24 -7.49 2.93
CA ASN A 90 -7.40 -6.61 4.09
C ASN A 90 -6.04 -6.06 4.51
N GLY A 91 -5.87 -4.74 4.48
CA GLY A 91 -4.59 -4.07 4.63
C GLY A 91 -4.61 -2.93 5.65
N LEU A 92 -3.44 -2.71 6.25
CA LEU A 92 -3.12 -1.63 7.18
C LEU A 92 -1.85 -0.93 6.69
N ILE A 93 -1.86 0.39 6.64
CA ILE A 93 -0.66 1.21 6.39
C ILE A 93 -0.59 2.30 7.45
N GLU A 94 0.56 2.42 8.10
CA GLU A 94 0.84 3.48 9.05
C GLU A 94 1.99 4.32 8.51
N ALA A 95 1.85 5.64 8.52
CA ALA A 95 2.96 6.55 8.29
C ALA A 95 3.27 7.33 9.57
N ARG A 96 4.54 7.38 9.95
CA ARG A 96 5.06 8.17 11.07
C ARG A 96 6.25 9.02 10.62
N ASP A 97 6.13 9.56 9.41
CA ASP A 97 7.09 10.48 8.81
C ASP A 97 7.02 11.85 9.49
N ARG A 98 8.11 12.63 9.44
CA ARG A 98 8.18 13.97 10.05
C ARG A 98 7.10 14.93 9.56
N ASN A 99 6.69 14.84 8.30
CA ASN A 99 5.74 15.74 7.64
C ASN A 99 4.44 15.02 7.24
N LEU A 100 4.31 13.72 7.52
CA LEU A 100 3.15 12.91 7.20
C LEU A 100 2.86 11.85 8.28
N ARG A 101 1.71 11.99 8.93
CA ARG A 101 1.24 11.05 9.94
C ARG A 101 -0.18 10.62 9.64
N PHE A 102 -0.37 9.34 9.34
CA PHE A 102 -1.68 8.76 9.11
C PHE A 102 -1.75 7.29 9.49
N ASP A 103 -2.98 6.84 9.70
CA ASP A 103 -3.36 5.43 9.71
C ASP A 103 -4.39 5.15 8.63
N PHE A 104 -4.10 4.17 7.79
CA PHE A 104 -4.95 3.73 6.69
C PHE A 104 -5.37 2.27 6.90
N ARG A 105 -6.64 1.99 6.63
CA ARG A 105 -7.24 0.65 6.60
C ARG A 105 -7.96 0.45 5.30
N GLY A 106 -7.82 -0.73 4.71
CA GLY A 106 -8.49 -1.04 3.46
C GLY A 106 -8.93 -2.48 3.36
N LEU A 107 -10.18 -2.68 2.97
CA LEU A 107 -10.75 -3.94 2.55
C LEU A 107 -11.10 -3.84 1.06
N LEU A 108 -10.61 -4.80 0.29
CA LEU A 108 -10.91 -4.98 -1.11
C LEU A 108 -11.39 -6.42 -1.33
N ASP A 109 -12.69 -6.61 -1.55
CA ASP A 109 -13.28 -7.92 -1.81
C ASP A 109 -13.60 -8.05 -3.30
N LEU A 110 -12.80 -8.86 -4.00
CA LEU A 110 -12.95 -9.15 -5.43
C LEU A 110 -13.49 -10.57 -5.69
N ASN A 111 -14.07 -11.23 -4.69
CA ASN A 111 -14.59 -12.59 -4.85
C ASN A 111 -15.84 -12.59 -5.77
N ASP A 112 -16.71 -11.58 -5.66
CA ASP A 112 -17.79 -11.34 -6.63
C ASP A 112 -17.25 -10.45 -7.77
N GLU A 113 -16.85 -11.07 -8.89
CA GLU A 113 -16.33 -10.35 -10.06
C GLU A 113 -17.29 -9.31 -10.63
N GLN A 114 -18.60 -9.49 -10.43
CA GLN A 114 -19.60 -8.57 -10.95
C GLN A 114 -19.83 -7.38 -10.02
N ARG A 115 -19.51 -7.53 -8.73
CA ARG A 115 -19.73 -6.51 -7.69
C ARG A 115 -18.58 -6.51 -6.70
N PRO A 116 -17.37 -6.12 -7.13
CA PRO A 116 -16.26 -5.95 -6.21
C PRO A 116 -16.59 -4.86 -5.19
N ARG A 117 -16.15 -5.07 -3.95
CA ARG A 117 -16.47 -4.19 -2.81
C ARG A 117 -15.19 -3.57 -2.27
N TYR A 118 -15.34 -2.31 -1.88
CA TYR A 118 -14.27 -1.44 -1.42
C TYR A 118 -14.71 -0.80 -0.10
N ASP A 119 -13.92 -0.92 0.96
CA ASP A 119 -14.12 -0.20 2.22
C ASP A 119 -12.77 0.30 2.72
N PHE A 120 -12.57 1.62 2.70
CA PHE A 120 -11.33 2.25 3.09
C PHE A 120 -11.57 3.32 4.14
N ALA A 121 -10.65 3.43 5.09
CA ALA A 121 -10.61 4.50 6.07
C ALA A 121 -9.19 5.06 6.19
N LEU A 122 -9.09 6.39 6.23
CA LEU A 122 -7.87 7.13 6.47
C LEU A 122 -8.10 8.09 7.63
N ASP A 123 -7.29 7.96 8.69
CA ASP A 123 -7.13 8.99 9.71
C ASP A 123 -5.80 9.70 9.43
N LEU A 124 -5.88 10.83 8.73
CA LEU A 124 -4.75 11.70 8.46
C LEU A 124 -4.65 12.71 9.60
N GLU A 125 -3.72 12.48 10.52
CA GLU A 125 -3.49 13.37 11.64
C GLU A 125 -2.74 14.63 11.19
N GLU A 126 -1.81 14.49 10.25
CA GLU A 126 -0.97 15.59 9.81
C GLU A 126 -0.35 15.32 8.43
N ALA A 127 -0.50 16.27 7.51
CA ALA A 127 0.30 16.37 6.30
C ALA A 127 0.75 17.81 6.08
N ASN A 128 2.05 18.08 6.15
CA ASN A 128 2.61 19.37 5.78
C ASN A 128 2.80 19.43 4.25
N LEU A 129 1.77 19.89 3.54
CA LEU A 129 1.70 19.87 2.07
C LEU A 129 2.80 20.70 1.41
N ALA A 130 3.33 21.72 2.07
CA ALA A 130 4.45 22.50 1.58
C ALA A 130 5.75 21.69 1.64
N ALA A 131 6.03 21.05 2.79
CA ALA A 131 7.20 20.19 2.97
C ALA A 131 7.15 18.95 2.06
N LEU A 132 5.97 18.36 1.89
CA LEU A 132 5.73 17.21 1.00
C LEU A 132 5.75 17.57 -0.49
N GLY A 133 5.91 18.87 -0.84
CA GLY A 133 5.98 19.33 -2.22
C GLY A 133 4.65 19.33 -2.99
N VAL A 134 3.52 19.14 -2.29
CA VAL A 134 2.16 19.07 -2.86
C VAL A 134 1.58 20.46 -3.11
N ASN A 135 1.77 21.40 -2.17
CA ASN A 135 1.33 22.79 -2.32
C ASN A 135 2.45 23.76 -2.00
N ARG A 136 3.11 24.30 -3.04
CA ARG A 136 4.24 25.24 -2.89
C ARG A 136 3.82 26.71 -2.85
N ARG A 137 2.52 27.01 -2.97
CA ARG A 137 2.02 28.40 -3.02
C ARG A 137 1.75 28.99 -1.63
N ASP A 138 1.56 28.14 -0.62
CA ASP A 138 1.24 28.57 0.73
C ASP A 138 2.19 27.87 1.72
N SER A 139 2.98 28.66 2.45
CA SER A 139 4.09 28.17 3.28
C SER A 139 3.62 27.49 4.57
N VAL A 140 2.33 27.58 4.91
CA VAL A 140 1.72 26.92 6.07
C VAL A 140 0.47 26.17 5.61
N SER A 141 0.66 25.01 4.97
CA SER A 141 -0.43 24.11 4.58
C SER A 141 -0.32 22.80 5.35
N VAL A 142 -0.87 22.76 6.56
CA VAL A 142 -1.03 21.52 7.32
C VAL A 142 -2.46 21.02 7.13
N LEU A 143 -2.60 19.78 6.68
CA LEU A 143 -3.87 19.10 6.50
C LEU A 143 -4.04 18.02 7.57
N ALA A 144 -5.20 18.00 8.21
CA ALA A 144 -5.71 16.86 8.94
C ALA A 144 -7.07 16.49 8.33
N ALA A 145 -7.37 15.19 8.24
CA ALA A 145 -8.63 14.74 7.67
C ALA A 145 -8.97 13.32 8.11
N ARG A 146 -10.26 13.06 8.31
CA ARG A 146 -10.77 11.69 8.39
C ARG A 146 -11.58 11.39 7.15
N ILE A 147 -11.14 10.41 6.38
CA ILE A 147 -11.81 9.95 5.17
C ILE A 147 -12.31 8.54 5.38
N ALA A 148 -13.57 8.29 5.04
CA ALA A 148 -14.11 6.94 4.94
C ALA A 148 -14.82 6.80 3.60
N ALA A 149 -14.47 5.77 2.83
CA ALA A 149 -15.02 5.52 1.51
C ALA A 149 -15.52 4.08 1.42
N ARG A 150 -16.79 3.92 1.04
CA ARG A 150 -17.36 2.60 0.72
C ARG A 150 -17.89 2.62 -0.68
N ALA A 151 -17.53 1.61 -1.48
CA ALA A 151 -17.99 1.52 -2.85
C ALA A 151 -18.21 0.08 -3.31
N VAL A 152 -19.04 -0.07 -4.33
CA VAL A 152 -19.27 -1.31 -5.07
C VAL A 152 -19.33 -0.99 -6.57
N GLY A 153 -18.60 -1.72 -7.40
CA GLY A 153 -18.60 -1.54 -8.86
C GLY A 153 -17.28 -1.94 -9.53
N ARG A 154 -17.32 -2.47 -10.74
CA ARG A 154 -16.15 -2.98 -11.49
C ARG A 154 -15.32 -1.89 -12.15
N THR A 155 -15.93 -0.79 -12.54
CA THR A 155 -15.34 0.33 -13.28
C THR A 155 -15.61 1.64 -12.55
N LEU A 156 -14.88 2.69 -12.88
CA LEU A 156 -15.18 4.03 -12.33
C LEU A 156 -16.60 4.50 -12.70
N ASP A 157 -17.14 4.01 -13.82
CA ASP A 157 -18.47 4.37 -14.31
C ASP A 157 -19.62 3.67 -13.56
N ASP A 158 -19.39 2.48 -13.01
CA ASP A 158 -20.40 1.72 -12.25
C ASP A 158 -20.16 1.74 -10.72
N LEU A 159 -19.12 2.47 -10.28
CA LEU A 159 -18.74 2.61 -8.89
C LEU A 159 -19.79 3.44 -8.13
N ASN A 160 -20.55 2.77 -7.27
CA ASN A 160 -21.53 3.39 -6.39
C ASN A 160 -20.98 3.41 -4.96
N GLY A 161 -20.92 4.60 -4.35
CA GLY A 161 -20.31 4.72 -3.04
C GLY A 161 -20.61 6.02 -2.31
N ILE A 162 -20.11 6.11 -1.08
CA ILE A 162 -20.19 7.29 -0.23
C ILE A 162 -18.79 7.58 0.29
N ILE A 163 -18.38 8.85 0.19
CA ILE A 163 -17.17 9.38 0.79
C ILE A 163 -17.58 10.32 1.91
N PHE A 164 -17.12 10.05 3.13
CA PHE A 164 -17.23 10.95 4.26
C PHE A 164 -15.89 11.61 4.49
N VAL A 165 -15.87 12.94 4.59
CA VAL A 165 -14.70 13.73 4.96
C VAL A 165 -15.04 14.54 6.21
N ARG A 166 -14.15 14.56 7.19
CA ARG A 166 -14.20 15.46 8.35
C ARG A 166 -12.85 16.14 8.50
N ASP A 167 -12.86 17.45 8.66
CA ASP A 167 -11.72 18.34 8.89
C ASP A 167 -11.69 18.89 10.32
#